data_AF-A0A0F9MQJ9-F1
#
_entry.id   AF-A0A0F9MQJ9-F1
#
_cell.length_a   1.000
_cell.length_b   1.000
_cell.length_c   1.000
_cell.angle_alpha   90.00
_cell.angle_beta   90.00
_cell.angle_gamma   90.00
#
_symmetry.space_group_name_H-M   'P 1'
#
loop_
_entity.id
_entity.type
_entity.pdbx_description
1 polymer ?
#
loop_
_entity_poly.entity_id
_entity_poly.type
_entity_poly.pdbx_seq_one_letter_code
_entity_poly.pdbx_strand_id
1 'polypeptide(L)' 'MKKGQAGLVGAFIGIMVAVIVGVGVAIPVIIDTINNTSVTGTTLTVLNLLPLLLAVVLLVAIAALITLR' A
#
# COMPACT_ATOMS: atom_id res chain seq x y z
N MET A 1 0.26 -34.11 -4.66
CA MET A 1 1.21 -32.97 -4.66
C MET A 1 0.66 -31.63 -5.19
N LYS A 2 -0.57 -31.53 -5.72
CA LYS A 2 -1.09 -30.28 -6.35
C LYS A 2 -1.57 -29.16 -5.39
N LYS A 3 -1.67 -29.38 -4.07
CA LYS A 3 -2.25 -28.40 -3.12
C LYS A 3 -1.30 -27.24 -2.77
N GLY A 4 0.03 -27.47 -2.73
CA GLY A 4 1.00 -26.42 -2.41
C GLY A 4 1.17 -25.36 -3.49
N GLN A 5 1.00 -25.73 -4.77
CA GLN A 5 1.18 -24.83 -5.90
C GLN A 5 0.00 -23.84 -6.06
N ALA A 6 -1.22 -24.26 -5.73
CA ALA A 6 -2.39 -23.39 -5.74
C ALA A 6 -2.33 -22.30 -4.65
N GLY A 7 -1.78 -22.63 -3.48
CA GLY A 7 -1.60 -21.66 -2.38
C GLY A 7 -0.61 -20.56 -2.73
N LEU A 8 0.51 -20.90 -3.39
CA LEU A 8 1.54 -19.93 -3.77
C LEU A 8 1.06 -18.96 -4.86
N VAL A 9 0.33 -19.47 -5.87
CA VAL A 9 -0.25 -18.66 -6.94
C VAL A 9 -1.34 -17.72 -6.41
N GLY A 10 -2.20 -18.19 -5.52
CA GLY A 10 -3.21 -17.35 -4.87
C GLY A 10 -2.60 -16.22 -4.01
N ALA A 11 -1.53 -16.53 -3.27
CA ALA A 11 -0.80 -15.51 -2.50
C ALA A 11 -0.14 -14.47 -3.40
N PHE A 12 0.47 -14.90 -4.51
CA PHE A 12 1.09 -14.00 -5.48
C PHE A 12 0.08 -13.02 -6.10
N ILE A 13 -1.08 -13.53 -6.54
CA ILE A 13 -2.15 -12.68 -7.09
C ILE A 13 -2.66 -11.70 -6.03
N GLY A 14 -2.84 -12.15 -4.79
CA GLY A 14 -3.28 -11.30 -3.68
C GLY A 14 -2.31 -10.13 -3.42
N ILE A 15 -0.99 -10.41 -3.40
CA ILE A 15 0.04 -9.38 -3.24
C ILE A 15 0.04 -8.41 -4.41
N MET A 16 -0.08 -8.91 -5.65
CA MET A 16 -0.15 -8.06 -6.85
C MET A 16 -1.32 -7.08 -6.79
N VAL A 17 -2.52 -7.55 -6.43
CA VAL A 17 -3.69 -6.68 -6.30
C VAL A 17 -3.48 -5.66 -5.18
N ALA A 18 -2.95 -6.07 -4.03
CA ALA A 18 -2.68 -5.16 -2.92
C ALA A 18 -1.69 -4.04 -3.29
N VAL A 19 -0.63 -4.36 -4.03
CA VAL A 19 0.35 -3.37 -4.52
C VAL A 19 -0.30 -2.42 -5.52
N ILE A 20 -1.06 -2.94 -6.49
CA ILE A 20 -1.73 -2.10 -7.51
C ILE A 20 -2.71 -1.13 -6.83
N VAL A 21 -3.52 -1.59 -5.89
CA VAL A 21 -4.49 -0.73 -5.21
C VAL A 21 -3.80 0.24 -4.26
N GLY A 22 -2.91 -0.25 -3.39
CA GLY A 22 -2.32 0.61 -2.38
C GLY A 22 -1.28 1.59 -2.92
N VAL A 23 -0.43 1.19 -3.86
CA VAL A 23 0.55 2.11 -4.48
C VAL A 23 -0.07 2.82 -5.67
N GLY A 24 -0.71 2.08 -6.57
CA GLY A 24 -1.22 2.62 -7.83
C GLY A 24 -2.47 3.50 -7.69
N VAL A 25 -3.26 3.33 -6.64
CA VAL A 25 -4.48 4.14 -6.43
C VAL A 25 -4.38 5.03 -5.20
N ALA A 26 -3.97 4.51 -4.04
CA ALA A 26 -4.04 5.31 -2.81
C ALA A 26 -3.03 6.49 -2.78
N ILE A 27 -1.81 6.31 -3.31
CA ILE A 27 -0.82 7.40 -3.40
C ILE A 27 -1.33 8.57 -4.25
N PRO A 28 -1.77 8.38 -5.51
CA PRO A 28 -2.27 9.49 -6.32
C PRO A 28 -3.51 10.15 -5.69
N VAL A 29 -4.42 9.39 -5.06
CA VAL A 29 -5.57 9.96 -4.35
C VAL A 29 -5.13 10.88 -3.21
N ILE A 30 -4.11 10.51 -2.44
CA ILE A 30 -3.56 11.35 -1.38
C ILE A 30 -2.96 12.62 -1.96
N ILE A 31 -2.16 12.50 -3.04
CA ILE A 31 -1.52 13.65 -3.70
C ILE A 31 -2.59 14.61 -4.25
N ASP A 32 -3.61 14.10 -4.91
CA ASP A 32 -4.72 14.91 -5.42
C ASP A 32 -5.48 15.61 -4.29
N THR A 33 -5.70 14.92 -3.17
CA THR A 33 -6.35 15.53 -2.00
C THR A 33 -5.53 16.66 -1.39
N ILE A 34 -4.21 16.48 -1.30
CA ILE A 34 -3.29 17.51 -0.79
C ILE A 34 -3.31 18.74 -1.70
N ASN A 35 -3.25 18.52 -3.01
CA ASN A 35 -3.23 19.59 -4.02
C ASN A 35 -4.54 20.40 -4.05
N ASN A 36 -5.67 19.81 -3.64
CA ASN A 36 -6.97 20.47 -3.60
C ASN A 36 -7.34 21.03 -2.22
N THR A 37 -6.44 20.95 -1.23
CA THR A 37 -6.68 21.45 0.13
C THR A 37 -5.91 22.75 0.38
N SER A 38 -6.50 23.69 1.12
CA SER A 38 -5.89 24.96 1.53
C SER A 38 -5.01 24.88 2.79
N VAL A 39 -4.56 23.68 3.16
CA VAL A 39 -3.71 23.44 4.34
C VAL A 39 -2.27 23.87 4.07
N THR A 40 -1.68 24.55 5.05
CA THR A 40 -0.33 25.13 4.94
C THR A 40 0.50 24.82 6.19
N GLY A 41 1.79 25.15 6.13
CA GLY A 41 2.72 24.98 7.25
C GLY A 41 2.92 23.50 7.62
N THR A 42 3.06 23.24 8.92
CA THR A 42 3.37 21.91 9.46
C THR A 42 2.34 20.84 9.07
N THR A 43 1.06 21.20 8.93
CA THR A 43 0.00 20.28 8.53
C THR A 43 0.24 19.73 7.12
N LEU A 44 0.67 20.59 6.18
CA LEU A 44 1.02 20.16 4.84
C LEU A 44 2.24 19.22 4.84
N THR A 45 3.21 19.48 5.72
CA THR A 45 4.39 18.61 5.86
C THR A 45 4.00 17.21 6.34
N VAL A 46 3.11 17.11 7.33
CA VAL A 46 2.61 15.81 7.83
C VAL A 46 1.82 15.07 6.74
N LEU A 47 0.96 15.77 6.02
CA LEU A 47 0.18 15.17 4.92
C LEU A 47 1.09 14.63 3.80
N ASN A 48 2.17 15.34 3.47
CA ASN A 48 3.14 14.87 2.48
C ASN A 48 3.92 13.62 2.92
N LEU A 49 3.96 13.30 4.21
CA LEU A 49 4.57 12.06 4.72
C LEU A 49 3.61 10.86 4.68
N LEU A 50 2.30 11.07 4.52
CA LEU A 50 1.32 9.98 4.48
C LEU A 50 1.58 8.97 3.35
N PRO A 51 1.91 9.35 2.11
CA PRO A 51 2.21 8.38 1.05
C PRO A 51 3.38 7.46 1.41
N LEU A 52 4.43 8.01 2.03
CA LEU A 52 5.59 7.25 2.48
C LEU A 52 5.21 6.27 3.59
N LEU A 53 4.44 6.75 4.59
CA LEU A 53 3.97 5.91 5.68
C LEU A 53 3.06 4.77 5.19
N LEU A 54 2.19 5.06 4.22
CA LEU A 54 1.34 4.07 3.57
C LEU A 54 2.19 2.99 2.86
N ALA A 55 3.22 3.40 2.13
CA ALA A 55 4.12 2.45 1.46
C ALA A 55 4.84 1.52 2.45
N VAL A 56 5.30 2.06 3.58
CA VAL A 56 5.95 1.26 4.65
C VAL A 56 4.96 0.28 5.27
N VAL A 57 3.75 0.73 5.60
CA VAL A 57 2.71 -0.15 6.17
C VAL A 57 2.35 -1.28 5.20
N LEU A 58 2.25 -0.98 3.90
CA LEU A 58 1.95 -1.96 2.87
C LEU A 58 3.07 -3.00 2.74
N LEU A 59 4.34 -2.58 2.80
CA LEU A 59 5.48 -3.50 2.84
C LEU A 59 5.40 -4.43 4.06
N VAL A 60 5.16 -3.88 5.25
CA VAL A 60 5.02 -4.67 6.48
C VAL A 60 3.85 -5.65 6.39
N ALA A 61 2.72 -5.22 5.83
CA ALA A 61 1.54 -6.07 5.63
C ALA A 61 1.83 -7.23 4.68
N ILE A 62 2.57 -6.99 3.59
CA ILE A 62 3.00 -8.06 2.67
C ILE A 62 3.97 -9.01 3.36
N ALA A 63 4.95 -8.49 4.10
CA ALA A 63 5.89 -9.32 4.84
C ALA A 63 5.17 -10.22 5.86
N ALA A 64 4.24 -9.65 6.63
CA ALA A 64 3.40 -10.40 7.57
C ALA A 64 2.55 -11.47 6.87
N LEU A 65 1.95 -11.15 5.72
CA LEU A 65 1.15 -12.09 4.93
C LEU A 65 1.99 -13.28 4.41
N ILE A 66 3.27 -13.06 4.14
CA ILE A 66 4.21 -14.12 3.71
C ILE A 66 4.66 -14.96 4.90
N THR A 67 4.95 -14.34 6.06
CA THR A 67 5.50 -15.06 7.23
C THR A 67 4.46 -15.76 8.09
N LEU A 68 3.20 -15.32 8.06
CA LEU A 68 2.11 -15.87 8.89
C LEU A 68 1.37 -17.05 8.23
N ARG A 69 1.83 -17.49 7.05
CA ARG A 69 1.32 -18.66 6.31
C ARG A 69 2.30 -19.80 6.34
#